data_AF-A0A139MQD4-F1
#
_entry.id   AF-A0A139MQD4-F1
#
_cell.length_a   1.000
_cell.length_b   1.000
_cell.length_c   1.000
_cell.angle_alpha   90.00
_cell.angle_beta   90.00
_cell.angle_gamma   90.00
#
_symmetry.space_group_name_H-M   'P 1'
#
loop_
_entity.id
_entity.type
_entity.pdbx_description
1 polymer ?
#
loop_
_entity_poly.entity_id
_entity_poly.type
_entity_poly.pdbx_seq_one_letter_code
_entity_poly.pdbx_strand_id
1 'polypeptide(L)' 'MQADIRERLPLYWRKGSFERIHYWDEEDHCIGETKTILYD' A
#
# COMPACT_ATOMS: atom_id res chain seq x y z
N MET A 1 1.66 -11.50 -3.45
CA MET A 1 2.59 -10.41 -3.07
C MET A 1 1.94 -9.40 -2.12
N GLN A 2 0.94 -8.62 -2.52
CA GLN A 2 0.20 -7.72 -1.59
C GLN A 2 -0.60 -8.51 -0.52
N ALA A 3 -1.27 -9.61 -0.90
CA ALA A 3 -1.96 -10.49 0.05
C ALA A 3 -1.00 -11.13 1.07
N ASP A 4 0.16 -11.61 0.63
CA ASP A 4 1.20 -12.19 1.50
C ASP A 4 1.77 -11.18 2.50
N ILE A 5 1.91 -9.91 2.10
CA ILE A 5 2.37 -8.84 2.99
C ILE A 5 1.32 -8.61 4.11
N ARG A 6 0.03 -8.67 3.76
CA ARG A 6 -1.08 -8.52 4.73
C ARG A 6 -1.07 -9.64 5.77
N GLU A 7 -0.79 -10.87 5.37
CA GLU A 7 -0.70 -12.00 6.31
C GLU A 7 0.54 -11.93 7.21
N ARG A 8 1.67 -11.39 6.70
CA ARG A 8 2.94 -11.33 7.44
C ARG A 8 3.06 -10.15 8.39
N LEU A 9 2.28 -9.08 8.18
CA LEU A 9 2.39 -7.83 8.93
C LEU A 9 1.06 -7.42 9.61
N PRO A 10 0.59 -8.20 10.60
CA PRO A 10 -0.67 -7.96 11.30
C PRO A 10 -0.73 -6.63 12.07
N LEU A 11 0.42 -5.98 12.32
CA LEU A 11 0.51 -4.70 13.03
C LEU A 11 0.15 -3.48 12.17
N TYR A 12 0.09 -3.62 10.84
CA TYR A 12 -0.20 -2.50 9.92
C TYR A 12 -1.68 -2.07 9.91
N TRP A 13 -2.55 -2.84 10.58
CA TRP A 13 -4.01 -2.68 10.51
C TRP A 13 -4.61 -2.24 11.85
N ARG A 14 -3.82 -1.56 12.69
CA ARG A 14 -4.36 -0.95 13.91
C ARG A 14 -5.17 0.30 13.55
N LYS A 15 -6.28 0.54 14.25
CA LYS A 15 -7.04 1.79 14.18
C LYS A 15 -6.09 3.00 14.25
N GLY A 16 -6.16 3.87 13.24
CA GLY A 16 -5.25 5.01 13.07
C GLY A 16 -3.99 4.72 12.24
N SER A 17 -3.86 3.52 11.66
CA SER A 17 -2.81 3.19 10.67
C SER A 17 -3.30 3.48 9.26
N PHE A 18 -2.37 3.56 8.30
CA PHE A 18 -2.69 3.74 6.89
C PHE A 18 -1.78 2.91 6.00
N GLU A 19 -2.31 2.47 4.86
CA GLU A 19 -1.56 1.84 3.77
C GLU A 19 -1.40 2.85 2.64
N ARG A 20 -0.18 3.01 2.12
CA ARG A 20 0.09 3.80 0.92
C ARG A 20 0.79 2.94 -0.12
N ILE A 21 0.15 2.77 -1.27
CA ILE A 21 0.63 1.95 -2.37
C ILE A 21 1.02 2.88 -3.51
N HIS A 22 2.27 2.77 -3.95
CA HIS A 22 2.78 3.44 -5.14
C HIS A 22 2.74 2.45 -6.31
N TYR A 23 2.05 2.82 -7.38
CA TYR A 23 2.03 2.07 -8.62
C TYR A 23 3.08 2.65 -9.55
N TRP A 24 4.00 1.78 -9.95
CA TRP A 24 5.02 2.11 -10.92
C TRP A 24 4.40 2.17 -12.31
N ASP A 25 4.68 3.25 -13.02
CA ASP A 25 4.38 3.41 -14.43
C ASP A 25 5.63 3.04 -15.23
N GLU A 26 5.50 2.00 -16.05
CA GLU A 26 6.60 1.51 -16.89
C GLU A 26 6.83 2.38 -18.13
N GLU A 27 5.84 3.13 -18.61
CA GLU A 27 6.00 3.99 -19.80
C GLU A 27 6.80 5.24 -19.47
N ASP A 28 6.43 5.91 -18.37
CA ASP A 28 7.08 7.13 -17.90
C ASP A 28 8.23 6.86 -16.92
N HIS A 29 8.50 5.59 -16.60
CA HIS A 29 9.50 5.13 -15.63
C HIS A 29 9.44 5.92 -14.30
N CYS A 30 8.23 6.15 -13.80
CA CYS A 30 8.01 6.92 -12.59
C CYS A 30 6.81 6.37 -11.78
N ILE A 31 6.50 6.99 -10.65
CA ILE A 31 5.30 6.62 -9.89
C ILE A 31 4.10 7.29 -10.56
N GLY A 32 3.32 6.53 -11.33
CA GLY A 32 2.14 7.03 -12.02
C GLY A 32 0.95 7.26 -11.09
N GLU A 33 0.76 6.38 -10.10
CA GLU A 33 -0.37 6.49 -9.16
C GLU A 33 0.06 6.22 -7.73
N THR A 34 -0.53 6.94 -6.78
CA THR A 34 -0.43 6.64 -5.35
C THR A 34 -1.81 6.52 -4.74
N LYS A 35 -2.11 5.35 -4.17
CA LYS A 35 -3.35 5.13 -3.40
C LYS A 35 -3.06 5.10 -1.91
N THR A 36 -3.90 5.77 -1.13
CA THR A 36 -3.82 5.77 0.33
C THR A 36 -5.13 5.24 0.90
N ILE A 37 -5.04 4.29 1.83
CA ILE A 37 -6.17 3.69 2.53
C ILE A 37 -5.95 3.91 4.02
N LEU A 38 -6.91 4.56 4.68
CA LEU A 38 -6.91 4.75 6.13
C LEU A 38 -7.71 3.61 6.77
N TYR A 39 -7.14 2.99 7.80
CA TYR A 39 -7.82 1.95 8.57
C TYR A 39 -8.40 2.56 9.86
N ASP A 40 -9.74 2.56 9.95
CA ASP A 40 -10.52 3.02 11.10
C ASP A 40 -10.72 1.91 12.15
#